data_AF-A0A6P0TJQ3-F1
#
_entry.id   AF-A0A6P0TJQ3-F1
#
_cell.length_a   1.000
_cell.length_b   1.000
_cell.length_c   1.000
_cell.angle_alpha   90.00
_cell.angle_beta   90.00
_cell.angle_gamma   90.00
#
_symmetry.space_group_name_H-M   'P 1'
#
loop_
_entity.id
_entity.type
_entity.pdbx_description
1 polymer ?
#
loop_
_entity_poly.entity_id
_entity_poly.type
_entity_poly.pdbx_seq_one_letter_code
_entity_poly.pdbx_strand_id
1 'polypeptide(L)'
;MVAQLLTELFPGQEHGQGNRNGRYLAQILWQRGWGNAALGVTLSDDTSPFPQDLRLSLMGFLHPDYYQPTSPFAFGEEMTHAIHRLRQAYDQQENVAIWGDFDADGLTATAVLWDGLGQFFAKDRQLTYIIPNRLTESHGLNQAGLERLAHQGFRLIVTCDTGSTNLTELAYAQTLGLEVIVTDHHTLSQQRPDVVALINPRSLPIGHPLAHLSGVA
;
A
#
# COMPACT_ATOMS: atom_id res chain seq x y z
N MET A 1 -25.16 10.82 19.36
CA MET A 1 -23.92 10.05 19.22
C MET A 1 -22.75 10.80 18.53
N VAL A 2 -22.48 10.74 17.21
CA VAL A 2 -21.26 11.38 16.61
C VAL A 2 -21.10 12.87 16.95
N ALA A 3 -22.19 13.64 16.94
CA ALA A 3 -22.16 15.06 17.33
C ALA A 3 -21.76 15.28 18.81
N GLN A 4 -22.10 14.35 19.69
CA GLN A 4 -21.75 14.41 21.11
C GLN A 4 -20.27 14.07 21.32
N LEU A 5 -19.77 13.01 20.67
CA LEU A 5 -18.34 12.67 20.66
C LEU A 5 -17.49 13.83 20.14
N LEU A 6 -17.92 14.49 19.06
CA LEU A 6 -17.22 15.66 18.52
C LEU A 6 -17.24 16.86 19.48
N THR A 7 -18.32 17.04 20.23
CA THR A 7 -18.39 18.10 21.25
C THR A 7 -17.45 17.79 22.42
N GLU A 8 -17.28 16.52 22.79
CA GLU A 8 -16.32 16.06 23.80
C GLU A 8 -14.86 16.11 23.32
N LEU A 9 -14.61 15.82 22.04
CA LEU A 9 -13.29 15.85 21.42
C LEU A 9 -12.80 17.26 21.10
N PHE A 10 -13.74 18.16 20.77
CA PHE A 10 -13.47 19.54 20.40
C PHE A 10 -14.34 20.49 21.24
N PRO A 11 -14.09 20.59 22.56
CA PRO A 11 -14.78 21.57 23.39
C PRO A 11 -14.49 22.97 22.80
N GLY A 12 -15.56 23.70 22.49
CA GLY A 12 -15.53 24.85 21.59
C GLY A 12 -14.36 25.81 21.82
N GLN A 13 -13.55 26.01 20.79
CA GLN A 13 -12.66 27.18 20.70
C GLN A 13 -13.56 28.42 20.51
N GLU A 14 -13.45 29.41 21.41
CA GLU A 14 -14.39 30.53 21.59
C GLU A 14 -14.43 31.58 20.46
N HIS A 15 -14.23 31.22 19.19
CA HIS A 15 -14.26 32.17 18.08
C HIS A 15 -15.38 31.89 17.08
N GLY A 16 -16.51 32.59 17.29
CA GLY A 16 -17.58 32.76 16.29
C GLY A 16 -18.84 31.94 16.53
N GLN A 17 -20.01 32.56 16.38
CA GLN A 17 -21.34 31.99 16.70
C GLN A 17 -21.82 30.83 15.80
N GLY A 18 -20.96 30.21 14.98
CA GLY A 18 -21.38 29.31 13.90
C GLY A 18 -21.54 27.82 14.26
N ASN A 19 -20.74 27.26 15.19
CA ASN A 19 -20.67 25.80 15.38
C ASN A 19 -20.55 25.38 16.86
N ARG A 20 -21.46 25.85 17.71
CA ARG A 20 -21.37 25.66 19.17
C ARG A 20 -21.55 24.21 19.67
N ASN A 21 -22.05 23.29 18.83
CA ASN A 21 -22.46 21.94 19.27
C ASN A 21 -21.93 20.80 18.36
N GLY A 22 -20.89 21.02 17.56
CA GLY A 22 -20.30 19.99 16.68
C GLY A 22 -21.19 19.46 15.55
N ARG A 23 -22.45 19.94 15.42
CA ARG A 23 -23.48 19.40 14.51
C ARG A 23 -23.08 19.38 13.04
N TYR A 24 -22.39 20.42 12.57
CA TYR A 24 -21.99 20.52 11.16
C TYR A 24 -20.81 19.60 10.85
N LEU A 25 -19.87 19.49 11.79
CA LEU A 25 -18.76 18.55 11.69
C LEU A 25 -19.28 17.10 11.71
N ALA A 26 -20.27 16.81 12.54
CA ALA A 26 -20.94 15.51 12.58
C ALA A 26 -21.59 15.16 11.25
N GLN A 27 -22.28 16.12 10.62
CA GLN A 27 -22.90 15.92 9.32
C GLN A 27 -21.87 15.69 8.21
N ILE A 28 -20.76 16.44 8.20
CA ILE A 28 -19.66 16.23 7.25
C ILE A 28 -19.03 14.85 7.44
N LEU A 29 -18.75 14.46 8.68
CA LEU A 29 -18.19 13.14 8.99
C LEU A 29 -19.13 12.00 8.57
N TRP A 30 -20.43 12.15 8.83
CA TRP A 30 -21.43 11.18 8.37
C TRP A 30 -21.41 11.03 6.85
N GLN A 31 -21.33 12.14 6.11
CA GLN A 31 -21.20 12.14 4.64
C GLN A 31 -19.87 11.53 4.16
N ARG A 32 -18.85 11.48 5.01
CA ARG A 32 -17.55 10.84 4.75
C ARG A 32 -17.47 9.40 5.26
N GLY A 33 -18.60 8.79 5.63
CA GLY A 33 -18.68 7.38 6.02
C GLY A 33 -18.59 7.12 7.52
N TRP A 34 -18.39 8.15 8.36
CA TRP A 34 -18.42 8.02 9.83
C TRP A 34 -19.85 8.03 10.37
N GLY A 35 -20.63 7.01 10.00
CA GLY A 35 -21.99 6.78 10.48
C GLY A 35 -22.16 5.43 11.18
N ASN A 36 -23.35 5.11 11.70
CA ASN A 36 -23.58 3.98 12.63
C ASN A 36 -22.94 2.63 12.23
N ALA A 37 -22.87 2.32 10.94
CA ALA A 37 -22.21 1.11 10.43
C ALA A 37 -20.68 1.10 10.64
N ALA A 38 -20.01 2.23 10.45
CA ALA A 38 -18.58 2.40 10.74
C ALA A 38 -18.28 2.45 12.24
N LEU A 39 -19.30 2.75 13.06
CA LEU A 39 -19.18 2.89 14.51
C LEU A 39 -19.48 1.57 15.26
N GLY A 40 -20.07 0.57 14.60
CA GLY A 40 -20.46 -0.69 15.23
C GLY A 40 -21.52 -0.56 16.33
N VAL A 41 -22.22 0.59 16.40
CA VAL A 41 -23.18 0.88 17.48
C VAL A 41 -24.61 0.89 16.92
N THR A 42 -25.47 0.03 17.48
CA THR A 42 -26.93 0.14 17.35
C THR A 42 -27.44 1.27 18.24
N LEU A 43 -28.34 2.10 17.71
CA LEU A 43 -28.87 3.35 18.28
C LEU A 43 -29.63 3.23 19.63
N SER A 44 -29.48 2.15 20.40
CA SER A 44 -30.34 1.89 21.56
C SER A 44 -29.87 2.46 22.90
N ASP A 45 -28.63 2.92 23.06
CA ASP A 45 -28.13 3.43 24.35
C ASP A 45 -27.39 4.77 24.22
N ASP A 46 -28.08 5.86 24.57
CA ASP A 46 -27.56 7.24 24.55
C ASP A 46 -26.77 7.61 25.83
N THR A 47 -26.46 6.64 26.69
CA THR A 47 -25.90 6.88 28.05
C THR A 47 -24.57 6.17 28.34
N SER A 48 -24.11 5.28 27.46
CA SER A 48 -22.83 4.57 27.65
C SER A 48 -21.65 5.43 27.17
N PRO A 49 -20.49 5.44 27.86
CA PRO A 49 -19.31 6.13 27.40
C PRO A 49 -18.89 5.60 26.02
N PHE A 50 -18.41 6.50 25.15
CA PHE A 50 -17.95 6.13 23.81
C PHE A 50 -16.88 5.03 23.89
N PRO A 51 -16.98 3.97 23.06
CA PRO A 51 -15.90 3.00 22.93
C PRO A 51 -14.58 3.71 22.63
N GLN A 52 -13.55 3.45 23.42
CA GLN A 52 -12.25 4.12 23.30
C GLN A 52 -11.63 3.92 21.90
N ASP A 53 -11.83 2.74 21.32
CA ASP A 53 -11.36 2.40 19.97
C ASP A 53 -11.96 3.29 18.89
N LEU A 54 -13.22 3.67 19.06
CA LEU A 54 -13.90 4.57 18.13
C LEU A 54 -13.35 5.99 18.23
N ARG A 55 -13.09 6.46 19.46
CA ARG A 55 -12.47 7.78 19.70
C ARG A 55 -11.10 7.84 19.03
N LEU A 56 -10.27 6.82 19.21
CA LEU A 56 -8.94 6.75 18.60
C LEU A 56 -9.01 6.67 17.08
N SER A 57 -9.93 5.89 16.52
CA SER A 57 -10.12 5.79 15.07
C SER A 57 -10.53 7.13 14.45
N LEU A 58 -11.47 7.84 15.09
CA LEU A 58 -11.89 9.16 14.62
C LEU A 58 -10.76 10.20 14.73
N MET A 59 -9.98 10.14 15.82
CA MET A 59 -8.81 11.01 15.97
C MET A 59 -7.75 10.69 14.93
N GLY A 60 -7.48 9.42 14.62
CA GLY A 60 -6.54 9.03 13.56
C GLY A 60 -6.97 9.47 12.16
N PHE A 61 -8.28 9.64 11.92
CA PHE A 61 -8.80 10.21 10.68
C PHE A 61 -8.67 11.74 10.61
N LEU A 62 -8.83 12.43 11.74
CA LEU A 62 -8.82 13.90 11.80
C LEU A 62 -7.43 14.49 12.06
N HIS A 63 -6.55 13.74 12.70
CA HIS A 63 -5.25 14.20 13.18
C HIS A 63 -4.16 13.15 12.89
N PRO A 64 -3.14 13.50 12.08
CA PRO A 64 -2.09 12.57 11.70
C PRO A 64 -1.28 12.03 12.88
N ASP A 65 -1.15 12.80 13.97
CA ASP A 65 -0.43 12.38 15.19
C ASP A 65 -1.08 11.18 15.90
N TYR A 66 -2.37 10.93 15.61
CA TYR A 66 -3.13 9.80 16.15
C TYR A 66 -3.31 8.67 15.13
N TYR A 67 -2.78 8.83 13.91
CA TYR A 67 -2.83 7.80 12.89
C TYR A 67 -1.92 6.63 13.31
N GLN A 68 -2.51 5.44 13.37
CA GLN A 68 -1.77 4.20 13.58
C GLN A 68 -1.82 3.39 12.28
N PRO A 69 -0.69 3.21 11.59
CA PRO A 69 -0.68 2.43 10.36
C PRO A 69 -1.01 0.97 10.68
N THR A 70 -1.83 0.36 9.84
CA THR A 70 -2.03 -1.08 9.91
C THR A 70 -0.73 -1.78 9.54
N SER A 71 -0.38 -2.83 10.28
CA SER A 71 0.85 -3.60 10.04
C SER A 71 0.91 -4.13 8.60
N PRO A 72 2.06 -4.03 7.91
CA PRO A 72 2.21 -4.62 6.57
C PRO A 72 2.06 -6.15 6.58
N PHE A 73 2.23 -6.80 7.73
CA PHE A 73 1.95 -8.24 7.88
C PHE A 73 0.46 -8.60 7.76
N ALA A 74 -0.44 -7.61 7.69
CA ALA A 74 -1.85 -7.85 7.38
C ALA A 74 -2.09 -8.33 5.93
N PHE A 75 -1.09 -8.24 5.04
CA PHE A 75 -1.09 -8.96 3.76
C PHE A 75 -0.86 -10.48 3.89
N GLY A 76 -0.62 -11.00 5.10
CA GLY A 76 -0.55 -12.43 5.38
C GLY A 76 0.66 -13.13 4.75
N GLU A 77 0.40 -14.26 4.09
CA GLU A 77 1.45 -15.11 3.50
C GLU A 77 2.23 -14.39 2.40
N GLU A 78 1.58 -13.52 1.62
CA GLU A 78 2.24 -12.78 0.52
C GLU A 78 3.39 -11.91 1.05
N MET A 79 3.18 -11.20 2.15
CA MET A 79 4.24 -10.41 2.80
C MET A 79 5.35 -11.32 3.37
N THR A 80 4.97 -12.46 3.93
CA THR A 80 5.92 -13.43 4.49
C THR A 80 6.82 -14.03 3.40
N HIS A 81 6.24 -14.41 2.25
CA HIS A 81 6.98 -14.93 1.10
C HIS A 81 7.93 -13.89 0.50
N ALA A 82 7.46 -12.63 0.35
CA ALA A 82 8.30 -11.55 -0.15
C ALA A 82 9.53 -11.30 0.74
N ILE A 83 9.33 -11.20 2.07
CA ILE A 83 10.42 -10.99 3.04
C ILE A 83 11.38 -12.19 3.03
N HIS A 84 10.87 -13.41 3.02
CA HIS A 84 11.70 -14.62 2.98
C HIS A 84 12.59 -14.63 1.73
N ARG A 85 12.02 -14.32 0.56
CA ARG A 85 12.77 -14.32 -0.69
C ARG A 85 13.80 -13.21 -0.76
N LEU A 86 13.50 -12.02 -0.25
CA LEU A 86 14.48 -10.93 -0.14
C LEU A 86 15.63 -11.29 0.81
N ARG A 87 15.32 -11.94 1.94
CA ARG A 87 16.36 -12.44 2.86
C ARG A 87 17.24 -13.49 2.18
N GLN A 88 16.64 -14.43 1.45
CA GLN A 88 17.41 -15.40 0.66
C GLN A 88 18.33 -14.71 -0.35
N ALA A 89 17.85 -13.70 -1.08
CA ALA A 89 18.68 -12.93 -2.01
C ALA A 89 19.87 -12.29 -1.30
N TYR A 90 19.65 -11.70 -0.13
CA TYR A 90 20.69 -11.10 0.68
C TYR A 90 21.73 -12.12 1.15
N ASP A 91 21.29 -13.24 1.73
CA ASP A 91 22.17 -14.28 2.26
C ASP A 91 23.01 -14.95 1.15
N GLN A 92 22.42 -15.10 -0.05
CA GLN A 92 23.07 -15.70 -1.23
C GLN A 92 23.82 -14.68 -2.09
N GLN A 93 23.85 -13.40 -1.69
CA GLN A 93 24.51 -12.31 -2.42
C GLN A 93 23.99 -12.13 -3.85
N GLU A 94 22.70 -12.39 -4.08
CA GLU A 94 22.04 -12.22 -5.36
C GLU A 94 21.83 -10.74 -5.71
N ASN A 95 21.68 -10.48 -7.02
CA ASN A 95 21.34 -9.16 -7.54
C ASN A 95 19.81 -9.00 -7.64
N VAL A 96 19.31 -7.88 -7.12
CA VAL A 96 17.88 -7.50 -7.04
C VAL A 96 17.62 -6.25 -7.89
N ALA A 97 16.54 -6.26 -8.67
CA ALA A 97 16.10 -5.09 -9.44
C ALA A 97 14.75 -4.59 -8.93
N ILE A 98 14.60 -3.28 -8.83
CA ILE A 98 13.31 -2.62 -8.61
C ILE A 98 12.70 -2.30 -9.97
N TRP A 99 11.43 -2.61 -10.18
CA TRP A 99 10.70 -2.22 -11.39
C TRP A 99 9.55 -1.30 -11.02
N GLY A 100 9.71 0.00 -11.29
CA GLY A 100 8.71 1.02 -10.97
C GLY A 100 7.81 1.39 -12.13
N ASP A 101 6.94 2.38 -11.87
CA ASP A 101 6.18 3.10 -12.89
C ASP A 101 6.67 4.55 -13.06
N PHE A 102 6.30 5.18 -14.17
CA PHE A 102 6.74 6.52 -14.57
C PHE A 102 5.97 7.67 -13.90
N ASP A 103 4.86 7.39 -13.22
CA ASP A 103 4.04 8.43 -12.60
C ASP A 103 4.52 8.80 -11.18
N ALA A 104 3.81 9.69 -10.50
CA ALA A 104 4.25 10.15 -9.18
C ALA A 104 4.27 9.03 -8.12
N ASP A 105 3.32 8.08 -8.18
CA ASP A 105 3.24 6.98 -7.24
C ASP A 105 4.38 5.98 -7.51
N GLY A 106 4.54 5.53 -8.75
CA GLY A 106 5.63 4.63 -9.14
C GLY A 106 7.03 5.19 -8.93
N LEU A 107 7.27 6.48 -9.22
CA LEU A 107 8.58 7.11 -8.99
C LEU A 107 8.89 7.23 -7.49
N THR A 108 7.90 7.59 -6.67
CA THR A 108 8.10 7.70 -5.23
C THR A 108 8.25 6.33 -4.57
N ALA A 109 7.48 5.33 -5.00
CA ALA A 109 7.63 3.94 -4.57
C ALA A 109 9.03 3.38 -4.92
N THR A 110 9.51 3.66 -6.13
CA THR A 110 10.86 3.29 -6.55
C THR A 110 11.92 3.92 -5.64
N ALA A 111 11.79 5.20 -5.30
CA ALA A 111 12.71 5.89 -4.41
C ALA A 111 12.71 5.29 -2.99
N VAL A 112 11.52 4.99 -2.44
CA VAL A 112 11.38 4.34 -1.13
C VAL A 112 12.04 2.96 -1.12
N LEU A 113 11.80 2.13 -2.13
CA LEU A 113 12.43 0.82 -2.24
C LEU A 113 13.94 0.93 -2.46
N TRP A 114 14.39 1.90 -3.26
CA TRP A 114 15.82 2.15 -3.48
C TRP A 114 16.56 2.47 -2.18
N ASP A 115 15.97 3.32 -1.34
CA ASP A 115 16.56 3.69 -0.05
C ASP A 115 16.40 2.60 1.01
N GLY A 116 15.27 1.90 1.05
CA GLY A 116 15.03 0.80 1.98
C GLY A 116 15.90 -0.43 1.68
N LEU A 117 15.81 -0.97 0.46
CA LEU A 117 16.60 -2.13 0.04
C LEU A 117 18.09 -1.80 -0.07
N GLY A 118 18.44 -0.56 -0.37
CA GLY A 118 19.83 -0.09 -0.44
C GLY A 118 20.60 -0.16 0.89
N GLN A 119 19.92 -0.38 2.02
CA GLN A 119 20.56 -0.67 3.31
C GLN A 119 21.11 -2.09 3.39
N PHE A 120 20.64 -3.00 2.51
CA PHE A 120 21.00 -4.42 2.49
C PHE A 120 21.75 -4.81 1.22
N PHE A 121 21.43 -4.19 0.08
CA PHE A 121 22.04 -4.48 -1.21
C PHE A 121 22.88 -3.30 -1.68
N ALA A 122 24.10 -3.56 -2.15
CA ALA A 122 24.97 -2.51 -2.67
C ALA A 122 24.36 -1.86 -3.93
N LYS A 123 23.94 -0.59 -3.84
CA LYS A 123 23.44 0.22 -4.96
C LYS A 123 24.42 0.19 -6.14
N ASP A 124 23.88 0.13 -7.36
CA ASP A 124 24.60 0.07 -8.64
C ASP A 124 25.46 -1.19 -8.86
N ARG A 125 25.41 -2.16 -7.94
CA ARG A 125 26.12 -3.44 -8.04
C ARG A 125 25.20 -4.64 -7.83
N GLN A 126 24.52 -4.69 -6.69
CA GLN A 126 23.56 -5.72 -6.31
C GLN A 126 22.12 -5.20 -6.32
N LEU A 127 21.92 -3.87 -6.34
CA LEU A 127 20.61 -3.24 -6.47
C LEU A 127 20.60 -2.30 -7.67
N THR A 128 19.60 -2.43 -8.53
CA THR A 128 19.31 -1.49 -9.62
C THR A 128 17.82 -1.16 -9.65
N TYR A 129 17.42 -0.20 -10.49
CA TYR A 129 16.03 0.07 -10.77
C TYR A 129 15.78 0.27 -12.27
N ILE A 130 14.55 0.01 -12.70
CA ILE A 130 14.02 0.32 -14.03
C ILE A 130 12.74 1.11 -13.85
N ILE A 131 12.64 2.22 -14.58
CA ILE A 131 11.40 2.96 -14.76
C ILE A 131 11.13 2.98 -16.26
N PRO A 132 9.98 2.45 -16.73
CA PRO A 132 9.68 2.38 -18.15
C PRO A 132 9.47 3.77 -18.74
N ASN A 133 9.93 3.97 -19.98
CA ASN A 133 9.61 5.18 -20.72
C ASN A 133 8.17 5.09 -21.25
N ARG A 134 7.27 5.92 -20.68
CA ARG A 134 5.86 5.96 -21.05
C ARG A 134 5.59 6.03 -22.57
N LEU A 135 6.42 6.76 -23.32
CA LEU A 135 6.18 7.01 -24.74
C LEU A 135 6.59 5.83 -25.62
N THR A 136 7.64 5.11 -25.24
CA THR A 136 8.24 4.06 -26.09
C THR A 136 7.99 2.65 -25.56
N GLU A 137 7.82 2.49 -24.25
CA GLU A 137 7.72 1.21 -23.55
C GLU A 137 6.33 1.02 -22.90
N SER A 138 5.49 2.06 -22.86
CA SER A 138 4.20 2.06 -22.17
C SER A 138 4.34 1.82 -20.65
N HIS A 139 3.26 1.38 -19.99
CA HIS A 139 3.22 1.01 -18.58
C HIS A 139 3.54 -0.49 -18.38
N GLY A 140 4.10 -0.82 -17.22
CA GLY A 140 4.32 -2.17 -16.76
C GLY A 140 5.61 -2.83 -17.23
N LEU A 141 5.67 -4.15 -17.03
CA LEU A 141 6.83 -4.94 -17.41
C LEU A 141 6.91 -5.05 -18.92
N ASN A 142 8.13 -5.21 -19.45
CA ASN A 142 8.36 -5.52 -20.85
C ASN A 142 9.51 -6.52 -21.01
N GLN A 143 9.43 -7.32 -22.08
CA GLN A 143 10.37 -8.43 -22.33
C GLN A 143 11.81 -7.95 -22.50
N ALA A 144 12.03 -6.82 -23.19
CA ALA A 144 13.37 -6.28 -23.42
C ALA A 144 14.08 -5.87 -22.12
N GLY A 145 13.35 -5.28 -21.17
CA GLY A 145 13.88 -4.95 -19.85
C GLY A 145 14.17 -6.19 -19.01
N LEU A 146 13.31 -7.22 -19.10
CA LEU A 146 13.54 -8.51 -18.44
C LEU A 146 14.79 -9.22 -18.96
N GLU A 147 14.97 -9.30 -20.28
CA GLU A 147 16.17 -9.85 -20.91
C GLU A 147 17.42 -9.10 -20.46
N ARG A 148 17.36 -7.77 -20.45
CA ARG A 148 18.48 -6.93 -20.00
C ARG A 148 18.87 -7.25 -18.55
N LEU A 149 17.91 -7.37 -17.64
CA LEU A 149 18.17 -7.74 -16.25
C LEU A 149 18.75 -9.15 -16.14
N ALA A 150 18.18 -10.12 -16.85
CA ALA A 150 18.67 -11.49 -16.87
C ALA A 150 20.13 -11.57 -17.36
N HIS A 151 20.46 -10.88 -18.45
CA HIS A 151 21.82 -10.80 -18.99
C HIS A 151 22.82 -10.11 -18.05
N GLN A 152 22.35 -9.15 -17.25
CA GLN A 152 23.15 -8.49 -16.22
C GLN A 152 23.31 -9.32 -14.93
N GLY A 153 22.72 -10.52 -14.88
CA GLY A 153 22.84 -11.43 -13.74
C GLY A 153 21.88 -11.14 -12.59
N PHE A 154 20.88 -10.28 -12.77
CA PHE A 154 19.80 -10.11 -11.80
C PHE A 154 18.96 -11.39 -11.73
N ARG A 155 18.53 -11.75 -10.51
CA ARG A 155 17.77 -12.99 -10.24
C ARG A 155 16.39 -12.71 -9.64
N LEU A 156 16.24 -11.59 -8.93
CA LEU A 156 14.99 -11.19 -8.30
C LEU A 156 14.56 -9.80 -8.76
N ILE A 157 13.28 -9.64 -9.07
CA ILE A 157 12.63 -8.36 -9.36
C ILE A 157 11.61 -8.07 -8.26
N VAL A 158 11.61 -6.85 -7.74
CA VAL A 158 10.53 -6.30 -6.91
C VAL A 158 9.84 -5.21 -7.73
N THR A 159 8.60 -5.43 -8.14
CA THR A 159 7.83 -4.38 -8.81
C THR A 159 7.26 -3.41 -7.78
N CYS A 160 6.99 -2.17 -8.18
CA CYS A 160 6.21 -1.21 -7.41
C CYS A 160 5.31 -0.42 -8.35
N ASP A 161 4.07 -0.23 -7.93
CA ASP A 161 3.00 0.43 -8.70
C ASP A 161 2.70 -0.22 -10.06
N THR A 162 3.08 -1.49 -10.24
CA THR A 162 2.83 -2.22 -11.49
C THR A 162 3.00 -3.72 -11.35
N GLY A 163 2.54 -4.47 -12.36
CA GLY A 163 2.80 -5.90 -12.51
C GLY A 163 1.60 -6.81 -12.28
N SER A 164 0.50 -6.36 -11.66
CA SER A 164 -0.64 -7.24 -11.33
C SER A 164 -1.33 -7.86 -12.56
N THR A 165 -1.20 -7.24 -13.73
CA THR A 165 -1.86 -7.67 -14.98
C THR A 165 -0.87 -8.13 -16.06
N ASN A 166 0.45 -8.09 -15.78
CA ASN A 166 1.52 -8.45 -16.72
C ASN A 166 1.74 -9.97 -16.83
N LEU A 167 0.68 -10.76 -17.00
CA LEU A 167 0.76 -12.22 -16.98
C LEU A 167 1.76 -12.79 -18.00
N THR A 168 1.81 -12.21 -19.21
CA THR A 168 2.72 -12.64 -20.27
C THR A 168 4.18 -12.34 -19.92
N GLU A 169 4.46 -11.14 -19.40
CA GLU A 169 5.83 -10.76 -19.04
C GLU A 169 6.32 -11.50 -17.79
N LEU A 170 5.45 -11.74 -16.81
CA LEU A 170 5.78 -12.53 -15.62
C LEU A 170 6.11 -13.98 -15.98
N ALA A 171 5.32 -14.60 -16.87
CA ALA A 171 5.64 -15.93 -17.39
C ALA A 171 6.97 -15.92 -18.17
N TYR A 172 7.23 -14.87 -18.95
CA TYR A 172 8.49 -14.73 -19.67
C TYR A 172 9.70 -14.59 -18.74
N ALA A 173 9.57 -13.79 -17.67
CA ALA A 173 10.61 -13.61 -16.65
C ALA A 173 11.06 -14.96 -16.07
N GLN A 174 10.12 -15.86 -15.78
CA GLN A 174 10.45 -17.20 -15.29
C GLN A 174 11.31 -18.01 -16.28
N THR A 175 11.04 -17.90 -17.58
CA THR A 175 11.84 -18.61 -18.60
C THR A 175 13.29 -18.12 -18.65
N LEU A 176 13.55 -16.90 -18.19
CA LEU A 176 14.88 -16.30 -18.04
C LEU A 176 15.53 -16.62 -16.69
N GLY A 177 14.85 -17.39 -15.83
CA GLY A 177 15.27 -17.70 -14.46
C GLY A 177 15.21 -16.48 -13.53
N LEU A 178 14.30 -15.54 -13.81
CA LEU A 178 13.99 -14.41 -12.93
C LEU A 178 12.79 -14.77 -12.06
N GLU A 179 12.90 -14.48 -10.78
CA GLU A 179 11.79 -14.49 -9.84
C GLU A 179 11.25 -13.08 -9.64
N VAL A 180 9.94 -12.95 -9.38
CA VAL A 180 9.28 -11.66 -9.25
C VAL A 180 8.45 -11.62 -7.97
N ILE A 181 8.61 -10.54 -7.20
CA ILE A 181 7.68 -10.08 -6.15
C ILE A 181 6.91 -8.93 -6.75
N VAL A 182 5.59 -9.06 -6.86
CA VAL A 182 4.72 -8.01 -7.37
C VAL A 182 4.22 -7.16 -6.20
N THR A 183 4.50 -5.86 -6.22
CA THR A 183 3.83 -4.88 -5.35
C THR A 183 3.13 -3.83 -6.21
N ASP A 184 1.83 -3.69 -6.02
CA ASP A 184 0.95 -2.94 -6.93
C ASP A 184 -0.40 -2.69 -6.24
N HIS A 185 -1.19 -1.76 -6.75
CA HIS A 185 -2.53 -1.44 -6.26
C HIS A 185 -3.60 -1.32 -7.36
N HIS A 186 -3.18 -1.51 -8.61
CA HIS A 186 -4.06 -1.59 -9.76
C HIS A 186 -5.00 -2.80 -9.70
N THR A 187 -5.98 -2.82 -10.61
CA THR A 187 -6.92 -3.94 -10.74
C THR A 187 -6.20 -5.26 -10.95
N LEU A 188 -6.68 -6.31 -10.28
CA LEU A 188 -6.17 -7.66 -10.45
C LEU A 188 -6.63 -8.28 -11.77
N SER A 189 -5.79 -9.13 -12.34
CA SER A 189 -6.20 -10.07 -13.38
C SER A 189 -7.16 -11.14 -12.81
N GLN A 190 -7.91 -11.80 -13.69
CA GLN A 190 -8.78 -12.92 -13.30
C GLN A 190 -7.98 -14.12 -12.78
N GLN A 191 -6.79 -14.34 -13.34
CA GLN A 191 -5.87 -15.39 -12.93
C GLN A 191 -4.78 -14.80 -12.04
N ARG A 192 -4.45 -15.44 -10.92
CA ARG A 192 -3.29 -15.07 -10.11
C ARG A 192 -2.01 -15.36 -10.92
N PRO A 193 -1.10 -14.38 -11.09
CA PRO A 193 0.20 -14.65 -11.70
C PRO A 193 1.00 -15.66 -10.87
N ASP A 194 1.85 -16.44 -11.55
CA ASP A 194 2.80 -17.32 -10.90
C ASP A 194 4.06 -16.52 -10.52
N VAL A 195 4.05 -16.00 -9.31
CA VAL A 195 5.06 -15.10 -8.74
C VAL A 195 5.31 -15.47 -7.29
N VAL A 196 6.49 -15.09 -6.77
CA VAL A 196 6.90 -15.36 -5.38
C VAL A 196 5.88 -14.79 -4.40
N ALA A 197 5.47 -13.55 -4.64
CA ALA A 197 4.44 -12.88 -3.87
C ALA A 197 3.67 -11.87 -4.74
N LEU A 198 2.39 -11.70 -4.43
CA LEU A 198 1.50 -10.68 -4.98
C LEU A 198 0.95 -9.83 -3.83
N ILE A 199 1.62 -8.73 -3.54
CA ILE A 199 1.21 -7.74 -2.55
C ILE A 199 0.37 -6.70 -3.26
N ASN A 200 -0.95 -6.89 -3.23
CA ASN A 200 -1.89 -5.93 -3.80
C ASN A 200 -3.10 -5.74 -2.88
N PRO A 201 -3.38 -4.51 -2.40
CA PRO A 201 -4.56 -4.15 -1.59
C PRO A 201 -5.89 -4.74 -2.06
N ARG A 202 -6.08 -4.86 -3.37
CA ARG A 202 -7.32 -5.35 -3.97
C ARG A 202 -7.52 -6.86 -3.83
N SER A 203 -6.52 -7.61 -3.37
CA SER A 203 -6.68 -9.01 -2.98
C SER A 203 -7.33 -9.17 -1.60
N LEU A 204 -7.37 -8.08 -0.82
CA LEU A 204 -7.94 -8.06 0.52
C LEU A 204 -9.46 -7.80 0.46
N PRO A 205 -10.21 -8.17 1.51
CA PRO A 205 -11.63 -7.82 1.61
C PRO A 205 -11.84 -6.31 1.49
N ILE A 206 -12.95 -5.88 0.87
CA ILE A 206 -13.27 -4.46 0.61
C ILE A 206 -13.19 -3.58 1.87
N GLY A 207 -13.52 -4.12 3.05
CA GLY A 207 -13.47 -3.40 4.33
C GLY A 207 -12.12 -3.47 5.06
N HIS A 208 -11.10 -4.08 4.47
CA HIS A 208 -9.80 -4.22 5.11
C HIS A 208 -9.07 -2.86 5.16
N PRO A 209 -8.40 -2.48 6.28
CA PRO A 209 -7.75 -1.17 6.41
C PRO A 209 -6.72 -0.86 5.30
N LEU A 210 -6.08 -1.89 4.75
CA LEU A 210 -5.10 -1.77 3.67
C LEU A 210 -5.69 -1.78 2.25
N ALA A 211 -7.01 -1.97 2.07
CA ALA A 211 -7.63 -2.17 0.75
C ALA A 211 -7.54 -0.95 -0.19
N HIS A 212 -7.03 0.18 0.30
CA HIS A 212 -6.95 1.45 -0.42
C HIS A 212 -5.54 2.02 -0.48
N LEU A 213 -4.50 1.24 -0.16
CA LEU A 213 -3.12 1.71 -0.31
C LEU A 213 -2.80 2.01 -1.78
N SER A 214 -1.93 2.99 -1.97
CA SER A 214 -1.28 3.30 -3.25
C SER A 214 0.00 2.47 -3.43
N GLY A 215 0.67 2.56 -4.57
CA GLY A 215 1.91 1.83 -4.83
C GLY A 215 3.05 2.20 -3.87
N VAL A 216 3.16 3.45 -3.45
CA VAL A 216 4.20 3.92 -2.50
C VAL A 216 3.92 3.59 -1.02
N ALA A 217 2.66 3.30 -0.68
CA ALA A 217 2.19 3.30 0.71
C ALA A 217 2.39 1.98 1.47
#